data_AF-J7R6B8-F1
#
_entry.id   AF-J7R6B8-F1
#
_cell.length_a   1.000
_cell.length_b   1.000
_cell.length_c   1.000
_cell.angle_alpha   90.00
_cell.angle_beta   90.00
_cell.angle_gamma   90.00
#
_symmetry.space_group_name_H-M   'P 1'
#
loop_
_entity.id
_entity.type
_entity.pdbx_description
1 polymer ?
#
loop_
_entity_poly.entity_id
_entity_poly.type
_entity_poly.pdbx_seq_one_letter_code
_entity_poly.pdbx_strand_id
1 'polypeptide(L)'
;MSNTWDELLNYGYSKPVEAKPIIVVISPHEETLVEFQKMISPFVQKQQRERASRLFGYCDLVLDKDSGNGRSGAELALYTVLRNDRWDSLPMLKSLLGTSLQDSSQITRWYVVLDWAQDFQRQWLQYLEMCREKLTPLTLSLNVVCINSHHIYFLQENIAAWENYHTDYIQQSLRTFCLQAHGSLVYLDENPSVNFIEKLLLNRILESDTELVKPEKIVVPQDSDSYRLIQTLDESFDPITLTTSKYQNIIPQGSQKSHNLTVENEIPEEPVQVPSVQEVLAQLYTSRRYQRT
;
A
#
# COMPACT_ATOMS: atom_id res chain seq x y z
N MET A 1 -36.81 32.30 24.15
CA MET A 1 -37.22 31.98 22.77
C MET A 1 -36.05 31.28 22.13
N SER A 2 -36.18 29.96 21.91
CA SER A 2 -35.16 29.11 21.28
C SER A 2 -34.91 29.62 19.87
N ASN A 3 -33.67 30.00 19.54
CA ASN A 3 -33.34 30.46 18.21
C ASN A 3 -33.32 29.23 17.29
N THR A 4 -34.09 29.25 16.21
CA THR A 4 -34.13 28.16 15.20
C THR A 4 -32.73 27.82 14.66
N TRP A 5 -31.80 28.77 14.73
CA TRP A 5 -30.38 28.57 14.47
C TRP A 5 -29.68 27.68 15.48
N ASP A 6 -29.99 27.78 16.77
CA ASP A 6 -29.42 26.92 17.81
C ASP A 6 -29.95 25.49 17.68
N GLU A 7 -31.21 25.32 17.27
CA GLU A 7 -31.78 24.00 16.95
C GLU A 7 -31.13 23.37 15.71
N LEU A 8 -30.83 24.17 14.67
CA LEU A 8 -30.19 23.69 13.44
C LEU A 8 -28.71 23.34 13.66
N LEU A 9 -27.99 24.15 14.45
CA LEU A 9 -26.63 23.85 14.87
C LEU A 9 -26.61 22.61 15.77
N ASN A 10 -27.50 22.52 16.77
CA ASN A 10 -27.61 21.35 17.62
C ASN A 10 -28.04 20.09 16.86
N TYR A 11 -28.83 20.22 15.77
CA TYR A 11 -29.16 19.10 14.87
C TYR A 11 -27.93 18.60 14.09
N GLY A 12 -27.01 19.50 13.73
CA GLY A 12 -25.71 19.16 13.14
C GLY A 12 -24.72 18.54 14.14
N TYR A 13 -24.73 18.98 15.40
CA TYR A 13 -23.91 18.41 16.47
C TYR A 13 -24.46 17.09 17.07
N SER A 14 -25.75 16.82 16.92
CA SER A 14 -26.42 15.64 17.48
C SER A 14 -26.44 14.43 16.54
N LYS A 15 -26.01 14.60 15.28
CA LYS A 15 -25.62 13.46 14.45
C LYS A 15 -24.14 13.22 14.68
N PRO A 16 -23.74 12.14 15.37
CA PRO A 16 -22.36 11.69 15.26
C PRO A 16 -22.10 11.49 13.78
N VAL A 17 -21.23 12.31 13.19
CA VAL A 17 -20.67 12.01 11.88
C VAL A 17 -19.93 10.70 12.09
N GLU A 18 -20.52 9.58 11.65
CA GLU A 18 -19.87 8.28 11.76
C GLU A 18 -18.48 8.42 11.14
N ALA A 19 -17.47 8.22 11.98
CA ALA A 19 -16.12 8.53 11.61
C ALA A 19 -15.69 7.53 10.51
N LYS A 20 -15.47 8.06 9.31
CA LYS A 20 -15.11 7.28 8.12
C LYS A 20 -13.84 6.47 8.41
N PRO A 21 -13.86 5.12 8.29
CA PRO A 21 -12.66 4.33 8.50
C PRO A 21 -11.59 4.67 7.47
N ILE A 22 -10.33 4.69 7.92
CA ILE A 22 -9.18 5.08 7.11
C ILE A 22 -8.34 3.85 6.79
N ILE A 23 -7.93 3.74 5.54
CA ILE A 23 -6.98 2.74 5.05
C ILE A 23 -5.75 3.48 4.56
N VAL A 24 -4.58 3.05 5.02
CA VAL A 24 -3.29 3.51 4.54
C VAL A 24 -2.59 2.35 3.87
N VAL A 25 -2.28 2.50 2.59
CA VAL A 25 -1.54 1.54 1.79
C VAL A 25 -0.16 2.09 1.48
N ILE A 26 0.88 1.30 1.76
CA ILE A 26 2.27 1.67 1.52
C ILE A 26 2.88 0.61 0.61
N SER A 27 3.55 1.05 -0.45
CA SER A 27 4.21 0.16 -1.40
C SER A 27 5.63 0.62 -1.71
N PRO A 28 6.58 -0.32 -1.95
CA PRO A 28 7.94 0.05 -2.31
C PRO A 28 8.08 0.53 -3.77
N HIS A 29 7.13 0.19 -4.65
CA HIS A 29 7.20 0.48 -6.09
C HIS A 29 5.90 1.10 -6.61
N GLU A 30 6.03 1.99 -7.60
CA GLU A 30 4.89 2.68 -8.20
C GLU A 30 4.01 1.68 -8.96
N GLU A 31 4.64 0.74 -9.67
CA GLU A 31 3.98 -0.32 -10.44
C GLU A 31 3.09 -1.19 -9.55
N THR A 32 3.62 -1.63 -8.40
CA THR A 32 2.87 -2.40 -7.41
C THR A 32 1.66 -1.64 -6.89
N LEU A 33 1.81 -0.34 -6.65
CA LEU A 33 0.71 0.49 -6.17
C LEU A 33 -0.37 0.67 -7.25
N VAL A 34 0.03 0.86 -8.51
CA VAL A 34 -0.88 0.97 -9.65
C VAL A 34 -1.66 -0.33 -9.83
N GLU A 35 -1.01 -1.49 -9.74
CA GLU A 35 -1.71 -2.79 -9.82
C GLU A 35 -2.71 -2.97 -8.67
N PHE A 36 -2.32 -2.64 -7.44
CA PHE A 36 -3.25 -2.67 -6.31
C PHE A 36 -4.45 -1.70 -6.52
N GLN A 37 -4.20 -0.50 -7.04
CA GLN A 37 -5.24 0.48 -7.36
C GLN A 37 -6.22 -0.02 -8.43
N LYS A 38 -5.74 -0.80 -9.41
CA LYS A 38 -6.61 -1.46 -10.39
C LYS A 38 -7.55 -2.46 -9.72
N MET A 39 -7.05 -3.26 -8.77
CA MET A 39 -7.86 -4.24 -8.03
C MET A 39 -8.99 -3.59 -7.23
N ILE A 40 -8.75 -2.43 -6.64
CA ILE A 40 -9.76 -1.69 -5.86
C ILE A 40 -10.61 -0.72 -6.71
N SER A 41 -10.31 -0.57 -8.00
CA SER A 41 -11.00 0.37 -8.90
C SER A 41 -12.53 0.23 -8.96
N PRO A 42 -13.15 -0.97 -8.77
CA PRO A 42 -14.61 -1.08 -8.71
C PRO A 42 -15.25 -0.26 -7.57
N PHE A 43 -14.51 -0.07 -6.48
CA PHE A 43 -14.98 0.61 -5.28
C PHE A 43 -14.78 2.12 -5.32
N VAL A 44 -13.89 2.62 -6.18
CA VAL A 44 -13.58 4.05 -6.28
C VAL A 44 -14.81 4.85 -6.76
N GLN A 45 -15.08 5.99 -6.14
CA GLN A 45 -16.13 6.90 -6.60
C GLN A 45 -15.76 7.52 -7.96
N LYS A 46 -16.70 7.48 -8.92
CA LYS A 46 -16.49 7.94 -10.31
C LYS A 46 -16.02 9.40 -10.45
N GLN A 47 -16.25 10.24 -9.43
CA GLN A 47 -15.88 11.66 -9.44
C GLN A 47 -14.44 11.95 -8.99
N GLN A 48 -13.69 10.95 -8.52
CA GLN A 48 -12.32 11.12 -8.00
C GLN A 48 -11.22 10.43 -8.83
N ARG A 49 -11.50 10.11 -10.11
CA ARG A 49 -10.42 9.71 -11.02
C ARG A 49 -9.43 10.88 -11.15
N GLU A 50 -8.22 10.68 -10.62
CA GLU A 50 -7.00 11.47 -10.84
C GLU A 50 -6.82 12.73 -9.96
N ARG A 51 -6.47 12.52 -8.69
CA ARG A 51 -5.59 13.44 -7.94
C ARG A 51 -4.50 12.65 -7.19
N ALA A 52 -3.73 11.85 -7.91
CA ALA A 52 -2.54 11.21 -7.36
C ALA A 52 -1.31 12.07 -7.68
N SER A 53 -0.62 12.56 -6.65
CA SER A 53 0.79 12.90 -6.82
C SER A 53 1.58 11.59 -6.90
N ARG A 54 2.70 11.54 -7.62
CA ARG A 54 3.54 10.33 -7.74
C ARG A 54 3.87 9.67 -6.39
N LEU A 55 3.98 10.46 -5.32
CA LEU A 55 4.37 9.98 -3.99
C LEU A 55 3.19 9.71 -3.05
N PHE A 56 2.04 10.31 -3.32
CA PHE A 56 0.88 10.29 -2.43
C PHE A 56 -0.42 10.38 -3.20
N GLY A 57 -1.34 9.47 -2.92
CA GLY A 57 -2.68 9.42 -3.47
C GLY A 57 -3.74 9.35 -2.39
N TYR A 58 -4.93 9.85 -2.73
CA TYR A 58 -6.12 9.78 -1.91
C TYR A 58 -7.32 9.39 -2.78
N CYS A 59 -8.16 8.50 -2.29
CA CYS A 59 -9.48 8.28 -2.87
C CYS A 59 -10.51 7.80 -1.84
N ASP A 60 -11.76 8.13 -2.11
CA ASP A 60 -12.92 7.64 -1.40
C ASP A 60 -13.42 6.34 -2.05
N LEU A 61 -13.50 5.30 -1.24
CA LEU A 61 -14.08 4.01 -1.61
C LEU A 61 -15.51 3.92 -1.10
N VAL A 62 -16.40 3.37 -1.92
CA VAL A 62 -17.77 3.01 -1.53
C VAL A 62 -17.92 1.52 -1.77
N LEU A 63 -18.08 0.80 -0.66
CA LEU A 63 -18.36 -0.62 -0.65
C LEU A 63 -19.88 -0.81 -0.65
N ASP A 64 -20.38 -1.82 -1.36
CA ASP A 64 -21.81 -2.17 -1.50
C ASP A 64 -22.61 -1.24 -2.45
N LYS A 65 -22.29 -1.25 -3.75
CA LYS A 65 -23.07 -0.54 -4.79
C LYS A 65 -24.29 -1.32 -5.31
N ASP A 66 -24.39 -2.63 -5.00
CA ASP A 66 -25.32 -3.54 -5.70
C ASP A 66 -26.42 -4.15 -4.83
N SER A 67 -26.52 -3.84 -3.54
CA SER A 67 -27.69 -4.26 -2.76
C SER A 67 -28.86 -3.29 -3.01
N GLY A 68 -29.76 -3.68 -3.93
CA GLY A 68 -31.04 -3.01 -4.22
C GLY A 68 -32.02 -2.87 -3.03
N ASN A 69 -31.54 -2.99 -1.80
CA ASN A 69 -32.28 -2.95 -0.54
C ASN A 69 -32.00 -1.68 0.30
N GLY A 70 -31.48 -0.61 -0.30
CA GLY A 70 -31.39 0.70 0.38
C GLY A 70 -30.49 0.72 1.62
N ARG A 71 -29.56 -0.24 1.75
CA ARG A 71 -28.48 -0.15 2.75
C ARG A 71 -27.48 0.89 2.27
N SER A 72 -27.17 1.88 3.12
CA SER A 72 -26.07 2.80 2.86
C SER A 72 -24.78 2.00 2.78
N GLY A 73 -24.10 2.08 1.62
CA GLY A 73 -22.80 1.46 1.44
C GLY A 73 -21.77 2.00 2.44
N ALA A 74 -20.80 1.18 2.81
CA ALA A 74 -19.73 1.61 3.70
C ALA A 74 -18.76 2.49 2.94
N GLU A 75 -18.58 3.73 3.40
CA GLU A 75 -17.59 4.63 2.84
C GLU A 75 -16.26 4.50 3.58
N LEU A 76 -15.15 4.46 2.84
CA LEU A 76 -13.80 4.38 3.39
C LEU A 76 -12.90 5.43 2.74
N ALA A 77 -11.96 5.98 3.50
CA ALA A 77 -10.93 6.88 2.98
C ALA A 77 -9.65 6.07 2.76
N LEU A 78 -9.14 6.03 1.54
CA LEU A 78 -7.88 5.37 1.20
C LEU A 78 -6.79 6.41 0.95
N TYR A 79 -5.68 6.26 1.66
CA TYR A 79 -4.43 6.95 1.40
C TYR A 79 -3.41 5.96 0.85
N THR A 80 -2.81 6.28 -0.28
CA THR A 80 -1.74 5.47 -0.87
C THR A 80 -0.44 6.24 -0.81
N VAL A 81 0.61 5.60 -0.30
CA VAL A 81 1.93 6.20 -0.13
C VAL A 81 2.95 5.37 -0.88
N LEU A 82 3.60 5.98 -1.86
CA LEU A 82 4.78 5.39 -2.47
C LEU A 82 5.97 5.67 -1.56
N ARG A 83 6.71 4.61 -1.20
CA ARG A 83 7.95 4.78 -0.45
C ARG A 83 8.97 5.54 -1.30
N ASN A 84 9.55 6.59 -0.73
CA ASN A 84 10.86 7.08 -1.12
C ASN A 84 11.89 6.68 -0.06
N ASP A 85 13.17 6.57 -0.41
CA ASP A 85 14.23 6.10 0.52
C ASP A 85 14.38 6.96 1.78
N ARG A 86 13.81 8.18 1.76
CA ARG A 86 13.90 9.16 2.85
C ARG A 86 12.67 9.20 3.76
N TRP A 87 11.61 8.47 3.45
CA TRP A 87 10.33 8.52 4.18
C TRP A 87 9.75 9.94 4.29
N ASP A 88 10.02 10.81 3.30
CA ASP A 88 9.64 12.23 3.34
C ASP A 88 8.11 12.43 3.33
N SER A 89 7.36 11.42 2.88
CA SER A 89 5.91 11.42 2.86
C SER A 89 5.28 11.13 4.23
N LEU A 90 6.04 10.59 5.20
CA LEU A 90 5.51 10.22 6.52
C LEU A 90 5.06 11.43 7.35
N PRO A 91 5.82 12.54 7.46
CA PRO A 91 5.34 13.74 8.15
C PRO A 91 4.08 14.33 7.53
N MET A 92 3.97 14.30 6.19
CA MET A 92 2.79 14.75 5.48
C MET A 92 1.58 13.85 5.79
N LEU A 93 1.77 12.53 5.76
CA LEU A 93 0.76 11.55 6.16
C LEU A 93 0.30 11.79 7.61
N LYS A 94 1.22 12.02 8.56
CA LYS A 94 0.88 12.36 9.94
C LYS A 94 0.04 13.63 10.03
N SER A 95 0.37 14.66 9.24
CA SER A 95 -0.40 15.90 9.19
C SER A 95 -1.80 15.70 8.60
N LEU A 96 -1.95 14.83 7.60
CA LEU A 96 -3.22 14.55 6.94
C LEU A 96 -4.14 13.68 7.79
N LEU A 97 -3.56 12.68 8.47
CA LEU A 97 -4.28 11.88 9.45
C LEU A 97 -4.61 12.73 10.69
N GLY A 98 -3.78 13.72 11.04
CA GLY A 98 -4.10 14.72 12.05
C GLY A 98 -4.52 14.11 13.39
N THR A 99 -5.68 14.52 13.90
CA THR A 99 -6.29 14.02 15.15
C THR A 99 -6.85 12.60 15.02
N SER A 100 -6.98 12.06 13.80
CA SER A 100 -7.49 10.70 13.56
C SER A 100 -6.67 9.63 14.26
N LEU A 101 -5.35 9.82 14.30
CA LEU A 101 -4.42 8.91 14.97
C LEU A 101 -4.56 8.95 16.51
N GLN A 102 -5.17 10.00 17.05
CA GLN A 102 -5.37 10.20 18.49
C GLN A 102 -6.81 9.90 18.93
N ASP A 103 -7.76 9.92 17.98
CA ASP A 103 -9.16 9.66 18.24
C ASP A 103 -9.42 8.15 18.24
N SER A 104 -9.63 7.58 19.42
CA SER A 104 -9.94 6.15 19.59
C SER A 104 -11.21 5.68 18.85
N SER A 105 -12.04 6.61 18.37
CA SER A 105 -13.24 6.28 17.59
C SER A 105 -12.95 6.02 16.10
N GLN A 106 -11.79 6.41 15.58
CA GLN A 106 -11.42 6.19 14.18
C GLN A 106 -10.57 4.94 13.99
N ILE A 107 -11.10 4.00 13.19
CA ILE A 107 -10.39 2.78 12.81
C ILE A 107 -9.47 3.11 11.63
N THR A 108 -8.17 3.24 11.91
CA THR A 108 -7.12 3.35 10.89
C THR A 108 -6.46 2.00 10.67
N ARG A 109 -6.34 1.58 9.41
CA ARG A 109 -5.75 0.29 9.03
C ARG A 109 -4.56 0.51 8.12
N TRP A 110 -3.49 -0.23 8.36
CA TRP A 110 -2.24 -0.10 7.63
C TRP A 110 -1.96 -1.38 6.86
N TYR A 111 -1.68 -1.22 5.56
CA TYR A 111 -1.34 -2.30 4.65
C TYR A 111 -0.01 -1.98 3.97
N VAL A 112 0.88 -2.96 3.94
CA VAL A 112 2.08 -2.95 3.11
C VAL A 112 1.83 -3.88 1.93
N VAL A 113 1.92 -3.34 0.71
CA VAL A 113 1.68 -4.09 -0.52
C VAL A 113 3.01 -4.47 -1.18
N LEU A 114 3.20 -5.77 -1.36
CA LEU A 114 4.33 -6.41 -2.02
C LEU A 114 3.84 -7.09 -3.31
N ASP A 115 4.74 -7.36 -4.25
CA ASP A 115 4.35 -7.84 -5.58
C ASP A 115 5.26 -8.96 -6.08
N TRP A 116 4.70 -10.16 -6.20
CA TRP A 116 5.41 -11.34 -6.65
C TRP A 116 5.91 -11.24 -8.10
N ALA A 117 5.35 -10.34 -8.92
CA ALA A 117 5.81 -10.12 -10.29
C ALA A 117 7.09 -9.25 -10.38
N GLN A 118 7.52 -8.64 -9.27
CA GLN A 118 8.73 -7.81 -9.24
C GLN A 118 9.92 -8.58 -8.70
N ASP A 119 11.14 -8.31 -9.19
CA ASP A 119 12.38 -9.03 -8.81
C ASP A 119 12.98 -8.62 -7.44
N PHE A 120 12.15 -8.15 -6.50
CA PHE A 120 12.60 -7.58 -5.22
C PHE A 120 12.28 -8.45 -3.98
N GLN A 121 11.87 -9.70 -4.16
CA GLN A 121 11.51 -10.62 -3.07
C GLN A 121 12.60 -10.70 -1.99
N ARG A 122 13.86 -10.75 -2.42
CA ARG A 122 15.04 -10.78 -1.53
C ARG A 122 15.07 -9.62 -0.53
N GLN A 123 14.48 -8.48 -0.85
CA GLN A 123 14.48 -7.26 -0.02
C GLN A 123 13.21 -7.08 0.82
N TRP A 124 12.18 -7.92 0.63
CA TRP A 124 10.88 -7.73 1.27
C TRP A 124 10.93 -7.68 2.79
N LEU A 125 11.62 -8.64 3.43
CA LEU A 125 11.69 -8.64 4.89
C LEU A 125 12.41 -7.40 5.43
N GLN A 126 13.47 -6.94 4.78
CA GLN A 126 14.15 -5.70 5.17
C GLN A 126 13.24 -4.48 5.03
N TYR A 127 12.47 -4.42 3.95
CA TYR A 127 11.51 -3.34 3.74
C TYR A 127 10.39 -3.36 4.79
N LEU A 128 9.84 -4.53 5.10
CA LEU A 128 8.82 -4.72 6.13
C LEU A 128 9.31 -4.32 7.52
N GLU A 129 10.52 -4.73 7.89
CA GLU A 129 11.16 -4.34 9.16
C GLU A 129 11.33 -2.82 9.28
N MET A 130 11.76 -2.18 8.19
CA MET A 130 11.84 -0.72 8.14
C MET A 130 10.46 -0.07 8.28
N CYS A 131 9.43 -0.60 7.60
CA CYS A 131 8.05 -0.14 7.78
C CYS A 131 7.60 -0.27 9.22
N ARG A 132 7.84 -1.43 9.86
CA ARG A 132 7.53 -1.65 11.27
C ARG A 132 8.18 -0.61 12.16
N GLU A 133 9.48 -0.39 12.02
CA GLU A 133 10.22 0.61 12.81
C GLU A 133 9.63 2.03 12.65
N LYS A 134 9.37 2.47 11.41
CA LYS A 134 8.88 3.83 11.15
C LYS A 134 7.41 4.05 11.48
N LEU A 135 6.60 3.00 11.44
CA LEU A 135 5.15 3.06 11.63
C LEU A 135 4.70 2.64 13.04
N THR A 136 5.56 2.00 13.84
CA THR A 136 5.26 1.68 15.26
C THR A 136 4.69 2.88 16.05
N PRO A 137 5.15 4.14 15.84
CA PRO A 137 4.55 5.29 16.53
C PRO A 137 3.12 5.64 16.09
N LEU A 138 2.62 5.05 15.00
CA LEU A 138 1.36 5.37 14.33
C LEU A 138 0.36 4.20 14.34
N THR A 139 0.83 2.97 14.45
CA THR A 139 0.00 1.78 14.43
C THR A 139 0.63 0.65 15.22
N LEU A 140 -0.24 -0.16 15.82
CA LEU A 140 0.13 -1.39 16.51
C LEU A 140 0.03 -2.62 15.60
N SER A 141 -0.66 -2.51 14.45
CA SER A 141 -0.83 -3.59 13.48
C SER A 141 -0.37 -3.18 12.08
N LEU A 142 0.32 -4.09 11.41
CA LEU A 142 0.72 -3.95 10.01
C LEU A 142 0.31 -5.18 9.21
N ASN A 143 -0.64 -5.00 8.30
CA ASN A 143 -1.10 -6.05 7.42
C ASN A 143 -0.24 -6.09 6.16
N VAL A 144 0.04 -7.29 5.64
CA VAL A 144 0.82 -7.49 4.42
C VAL A 144 -0.06 -8.08 3.34
N VAL A 145 -0.05 -7.46 2.16
CA VAL A 145 -0.76 -7.95 0.97
C VAL A 145 0.26 -8.21 -0.12
N CYS A 146 0.35 -9.45 -0.58
CA CYS A 146 1.19 -9.83 -1.70
C CYS A 146 0.32 -9.98 -2.95
N ILE A 147 0.48 -9.10 -3.94
CA ILE A 147 -0.24 -9.19 -5.21
C ILE A 147 0.52 -10.05 -6.23
N ASN A 148 -0.17 -10.40 -7.31
CA ASN A 148 0.35 -11.21 -8.41
C ASN A 148 0.94 -12.55 -7.96
N SER A 149 0.37 -13.16 -6.91
CA SER A 149 0.88 -14.40 -6.32
C SER A 149 0.89 -15.59 -7.27
N HIS A 150 0.10 -15.56 -8.35
CA HIS A 150 0.17 -16.55 -9.44
C HIS A 150 1.57 -16.60 -10.09
N HIS A 151 2.36 -15.53 -9.98
CA HIS A 151 3.73 -15.44 -10.50
C HIS A 151 4.70 -16.37 -9.77
N ILE A 152 4.36 -16.89 -8.58
CA ILE A 152 5.15 -17.91 -7.88
C ILE A 152 5.42 -19.12 -8.81
N TYR A 153 4.39 -19.61 -9.50
CA TYR A 153 4.55 -20.73 -10.44
C TYR A 153 5.42 -20.36 -11.63
N PHE A 154 5.28 -19.13 -12.14
CA PHE A 154 6.16 -18.65 -13.21
C PHE A 154 7.63 -18.68 -12.78
N LEU A 155 7.95 -18.19 -11.57
CA LEU A 155 9.31 -18.20 -11.03
C LEU A 155 9.85 -19.64 -10.94
N GLN A 156 9.06 -20.56 -10.38
CA GLN A 156 9.45 -21.97 -10.18
C GLN A 156 9.65 -22.74 -11.50
N GLU A 157 8.84 -22.44 -12.52
CA GLU A 157 8.90 -23.13 -13.81
C GLU A 157 9.96 -22.55 -14.75
N ASN A 158 10.18 -21.22 -14.71
CA ASN A 158 10.96 -20.50 -15.72
C ASN A 158 12.32 -20.00 -15.23
N ILE A 159 12.56 -19.97 -13.92
CA ILE A 159 13.82 -19.49 -13.34
C ILE A 159 14.47 -20.59 -12.51
N ALA A 160 15.55 -21.17 -13.03
CA ALA A 160 16.23 -22.31 -12.41
C ALA A 160 16.71 -22.09 -10.97
N ALA A 161 16.91 -20.83 -10.55
CA ALA A 161 17.28 -20.51 -9.17
C ALA A 161 16.11 -20.62 -8.19
N TRP A 162 14.86 -20.64 -8.67
CA TRP A 162 13.66 -20.71 -7.85
C TRP A 162 13.18 -22.15 -7.70
N GLU A 163 13.31 -22.65 -6.49
CA GLU A 163 12.75 -23.91 -6.02
C GLU A 163 11.63 -23.70 -4.98
N ASN A 164 10.80 -24.71 -4.75
CA ASN A 164 9.68 -24.67 -3.79
C ASN A 164 10.08 -24.19 -2.39
N TYR A 165 11.24 -24.64 -1.90
CA TYR A 165 11.71 -24.29 -0.56
C TYR A 165 11.90 -22.77 -0.37
N HIS A 166 12.20 -22.02 -1.44
CA HIS A 166 12.31 -20.56 -1.34
C HIS A 166 10.94 -19.93 -1.11
N THR A 167 9.91 -20.41 -1.81
CA THR A 167 8.53 -19.96 -1.63
C THR A 167 8.07 -20.26 -0.20
N ASP A 168 8.33 -21.47 0.29
CA ASP A 168 8.00 -21.87 1.66
C ASP A 168 8.72 -21.00 2.69
N TYR A 169 10.03 -20.75 2.47
CA TYR A 169 10.83 -19.89 3.35
C TYR A 169 10.33 -18.43 3.35
N ILE A 170 9.91 -17.89 2.19
CA ILE A 170 9.28 -16.57 2.11
C ILE A 170 7.97 -16.58 2.90
N GLN A 171 7.12 -17.57 2.70
CA GLN A 171 5.84 -17.68 3.41
C GLN A 171 6.06 -17.77 4.93
N GLN A 172 6.96 -18.62 5.41
CA GLN A 172 7.29 -18.71 6.84
C GLN A 172 7.84 -17.39 7.40
N SER A 173 8.69 -16.70 6.62
CA SER A 173 9.27 -15.41 7.02
C SER A 173 8.21 -14.29 7.10
N LEU A 174 7.33 -14.19 6.10
CA LEU A 174 6.26 -13.20 6.07
C LEU A 174 5.21 -13.47 7.14
N ARG A 175 4.85 -14.74 7.39
CA ARG A 175 3.98 -15.15 8.50
C ARG A 175 4.58 -14.80 9.85
N THR A 176 5.87 -15.05 10.04
CA THR A 176 6.61 -14.66 11.25
C THR A 176 6.56 -13.16 11.47
N PHE A 177 6.81 -12.37 10.41
CA PHE A 177 6.71 -10.91 10.49
C PHE A 177 5.30 -10.46 10.88
N CYS A 178 4.25 -10.97 10.22
CA CYS A 178 2.87 -10.58 10.49
C CYS A 178 2.44 -10.94 11.91
N LEU A 179 2.84 -12.12 12.41
CA LEU A 179 2.61 -12.54 13.79
C LEU A 179 3.27 -11.57 14.79
N GLN A 180 4.51 -11.16 14.55
CA GLN A 180 5.20 -10.19 15.40
C GLN A 180 4.64 -8.76 15.29
N ALA A 181 4.04 -8.42 14.15
CA ALA A 181 3.48 -7.11 13.86
C ALA A 181 1.96 -7.04 14.10
N HIS A 182 1.37 -8.04 14.77
CA HIS A 182 -0.07 -8.15 15.03
C HIS A 182 -0.93 -7.85 13.79
N GLY A 183 -0.54 -8.39 12.64
CA GLY A 183 -1.18 -8.14 11.35
C GLY A 183 -1.60 -9.42 10.63
N SER A 184 -2.33 -9.25 9.53
CA SER A 184 -2.70 -10.34 8.62
C SER A 184 -1.74 -10.46 7.44
N LEU A 185 -1.64 -11.64 6.83
CA LEU A 185 -0.98 -11.88 5.55
C LEU A 185 -1.99 -12.33 4.50
N VAL A 186 -2.04 -11.69 3.34
CA VAL A 186 -2.97 -12.07 2.25
C VAL A 186 -2.26 -12.08 0.91
N TYR A 187 -2.38 -13.17 0.16
CA TYR A 187 -1.90 -13.29 -1.21
C TYR A 187 -3.07 -13.15 -2.17
N LEU A 188 -2.93 -12.24 -3.13
CA LEU A 188 -3.92 -11.96 -4.15
C LEU A 188 -3.41 -12.46 -5.51
N ASP A 189 -4.21 -13.31 -6.14
CA ASP A 189 -4.01 -13.68 -7.55
C ASP A 189 -4.36 -12.50 -8.48
N GLU A 190 -4.26 -12.69 -9.80
CA GLU A 190 -4.48 -11.60 -10.76
C GLU A 190 -5.91 -11.04 -10.72
N ASN A 191 -6.89 -11.86 -10.29
CA ASN A 191 -8.31 -11.55 -10.36
C ASN A 191 -9.04 -11.97 -9.07
N PRO A 192 -8.74 -11.33 -7.92
CA PRO A 192 -9.41 -11.65 -6.68
C PRO A 192 -10.90 -11.27 -6.78
N SER A 193 -11.77 -12.07 -6.15
CA SER A 193 -13.19 -11.75 -6.15
C SER A 193 -13.46 -10.40 -5.47
N VAL A 194 -14.39 -9.62 -6.02
CA VAL A 194 -14.80 -8.31 -5.47
C VAL A 194 -15.16 -8.43 -3.98
N ASN A 195 -15.92 -9.48 -3.62
CA ASN A 195 -16.29 -9.75 -2.22
C ASN A 195 -15.08 -9.96 -1.31
N PHE A 196 -14.01 -10.59 -1.81
CA PHE A 196 -12.80 -10.82 -1.03
C PHE A 196 -12.02 -9.52 -0.82
N ILE A 197 -11.89 -8.68 -1.85
CA ILE A 197 -11.27 -7.35 -1.71
C ILE A 197 -12.08 -6.49 -0.73
N GLU A 198 -13.41 -6.54 -0.78
CA GLU A 198 -14.26 -5.85 0.19
C GLU A 198 -13.98 -6.31 1.63
N LYS A 199 -13.94 -7.63 1.86
CA LYS A 199 -13.58 -8.19 3.17
C LYS A 199 -12.19 -7.72 3.62
N LEU A 200 -11.21 -7.73 2.71
CA LEU A 200 -9.84 -7.29 2.99
C LEU A 200 -9.82 -5.83 3.44
N LEU A 201 -10.43 -4.92 2.68
CA LEU A 201 -10.47 -3.48 2.98
C LEU A 201 -11.22 -3.18 4.29
N LEU A 202 -12.27 -3.94 4.60
CA LEU A 202 -13.02 -3.79 5.85
C LEU A 202 -12.36 -4.49 7.05
N ASN A 203 -11.24 -5.19 6.86
CA ASN A 203 -10.63 -6.09 7.84
C ASN A 203 -11.64 -7.08 8.43
N ARG A 204 -12.43 -7.69 7.55
CA ARG A 204 -13.42 -8.74 7.86
C ARG A 204 -12.95 -10.12 7.38
N ILE A 205 -11.63 -10.29 7.24
CA ILE A 205 -11.02 -11.60 7.01
C ILE A 205 -11.09 -12.35 8.33
N LEU A 206 -11.79 -13.48 8.34
CA LEU A 206 -12.04 -14.28 9.54
C LEU A 206 -11.14 -15.52 9.55
N GLU A 207 -11.04 -16.19 10.70
CA GLU A 207 -10.36 -17.50 10.81
C GLU A 207 -10.86 -18.52 9.79
N SER A 208 -12.14 -18.49 9.42
CA SER A 208 -12.72 -19.35 8.40
C SER A 208 -12.20 -19.08 6.98
N ASP A 209 -11.60 -17.91 6.74
CA ASP A 209 -10.99 -17.55 5.46
C ASP A 209 -9.51 -18.02 5.38
N THR A 210 -8.98 -18.67 6.43
CA THR A 210 -7.57 -19.13 6.48
C THR A 210 -7.27 -20.12 5.36
N GLU A 211 -6.18 -19.87 4.63
CA GLU A 211 -5.64 -20.75 3.59
C GLU A 211 -4.11 -20.76 3.76
N LEU A 212 -3.54 -21.93 4.05
CA LEU A 212 -2.11 -22.11 4.30
C LEU A 212 -1.46 -23.11 3.33
N VAL A 213 -2.27 -23.78 2.50
CA VAL A 213 -1.85 -24.91 1.67
C VAL A 213 -1.47 -24.45 0.28
N LYS A 214 -2.24 -23.54 -0.32
CA LYS A 214 -2.00 -23.06 -1.69
C LYS A 214 -1.03 -21.87 -1.69
N PRO A 215 0.22 -22.02 -2.19
CA PRO A 215 1.23 -20.97 -2.09
C PRO A 215 0.80 -19.64 -2.73
N GLU A 216 -0.06 -19.69 -3.75
CA GLU A 216 -0.57 -18.51 -4.43
C GLU A 216 -1.83 -17.89 -3.77
N LYS A 217 -2.45 -18.54 -2.78
CA LYS A 217 -3.71 -18.06 -2.16
C LYS A 217 -3.63 -17.99 -0.64
N ILE A 218 -2.43 -17.79 -0.10
CA ILE A 218 -2.22 -17.72 1.34
C ILE A 218 -3.08 -16.62 1.96
N VAL A 219 -3.83 -16.99 3.00
CA VAL A 219 -4.61 -16.07 3.83
C VAL A 219 -4.35 -16.46 5.28
N VAL A 220 -3.75 -15.53 6.02
CA VAL A 220 -3.49 -15.63 7.46
C VAL A 220 -4.18 -14.44 8.11
N PRO A 221 -5.35 -14.65 8.73
CA PRO A 221 -6.03 -13.63 9.51
C PRO A 221 -5.14 -13.10 10.64
N GLN A 222 -5.47 -11.90 11.11
CA GLN A 222 -4.77 -11.30 12.23
C GLN A 222 -4.88 -12.20 13.48
N ASP A 223 -3.75 -12.39 14.18
CA ASP A 223 -3.65 -13.15 15.43
C ASP A 223 -4.08 -14.64 15.36
N SER A 224 -4.29 -15.20 14.16
CA SER A 224 -4.66 -16.61 13.97
C SER A 224 -3.46 -17.56 13.81
N ASP A 225 -2.26 -17.02 13.65
CA ASP A 225 -1.04 -17.79 13.41
C ASP A 225 -0.28 -18.10 14.72
N SER A 226 0.68 -19.03 14.65
CA SER A 226 1.60 -19.30 15.74
C SER A 226 2.94 -19.83 15.22
N TYR A 227 4.01 -19.71 16.02
CA TYR A 227 5.32 -20.25 15.64
C TYR A 227 5.26 -21.74 15.28
N ARG A 228 4.45 -22.54 15.99
CA ARG A 228 4.29 -23.96 15.68
C ARG A 228 3.62 -24.19 14.32
N LEU A 229 2.58 -23.41 14.00
CA LEU A 229 1.91 -23.48 12.70
C LEU A 229 2.79 -22.98 11.55
N ILE A 230 3.71 -22.05 11.82
CA ILE A 230 4.70 -21.59 10.83
C ILE A 230 5.70 -22.71 10.53
N GLN A 231 6.16 -23.42 11.56
CA GLN A 231 7.15 -24.50 11.46
C GLN A 231 6.62 -25.77 10.78
N THR A 232 5.31 -25.90 10.52
CA THR A 232 4.79 -27.09 9.81
C THR A 232 5.16 -27.14 8.33
N LEU A 233 5.57 -26.01 7.73
CA LEU A 233 6.05 -25.98 6.34
C LEU A 233 7.47 -26.56 6.23
N ASP A 234 8.34 -26.14 7.13
CA ASP A 234 9.69 -26.66 7.31
C ASP A 234 10.07 -26.57 8.79
N GLU A 235 10.27 -27.73 9.42
CA GLU A 235 10.61 -27.84 10.85
C GLU A 235 11.99 -27.24 11.18
N SER A 236 12.87 -27.11 10.19
CA SER A 236 14.19 -26.50 10.36
C SER A 236 14.14 -24.97 10.41
N PHE A 237 13.02 -24.37 10.01
CA PHE A 237 12.80 -22.94 10.13
C PHE A 237 12.62 -22.55 11.60
N ASP A 238 13.42 -21.58 12.04
CA ASP A 238 13.29 -21.00 13.38
C ASP A 238 12.83 -19.54 13.28
N PRO A 239 11.56 -19.25 13.62
CA PRO A 239 11.01 -17.90 13.61
C PRO A 239 11.75 -16.93 14.54
N ILE A 240 12.38 -17.42 15.61
CA ILE A 240 13.03 -16.58 16.64
C ILE A 240 14.36 -16.03 16.14
N THR A 241 15.10 -16.82 15.34
CA THR A 241 16.39 -16.42 14.78
C THR A 241 16.29 -15.84 13.36
N LEU A 242 15.08 -15.59 12.87
CA LEU A 242 14.86 -14.95 11.59
C LEU A 242 15.50 -13.55 11.58
N THR A 243 16.41 -13.33 10.63
CA THR A 243 17.06 -12.04 10.40
C THR A 243 16.97 -11.68 8.93
N THR A 244 17.00 -10.38 8.64
CA THR A 244 16.97 -9.86 7.26
C THR A 244 18.16 -10.38 6.43
N SER A 245 19.34 -10.53 7.05
CA SER A 245 20.53 -11.09 6.39
C SER A 245 20.37 -12.57 6.05
N LYS A 246 19.88 -13.40 7.00
CA LYS A 246 19.59 -14.82 6.75
C LYS A 246 18.56 -14.97 5.63
N TYR A 247 17.49 -14.18 5.68
CA TYR A 247 16.48 -14.13 4.64
C TYR A 247 17.07 -13.80 3.27
N GLN A 248 17.84 -12.71 3.18
CA GLN A 248 18.48 -12.30 1.93
C GLN A 248 19.44 -13.35 1.37
N ASN A 249 20.08 -14.16 2.20
CA ASN A 249 21.02 -15.17 1.72
C ASN A 249 20.33 -16.41 1.12
N ILE A 250 19.08 -16.67 1.51
CA ILE A 250 18.31 -17.81 1.03
C ILE A 250 17.55 -17.45 -0.24
N ILE A 251 16.94 -16.26 -0.31
CA ILE A 251 16.11 -15.89 -1.46
C ILE A 251 16.97 -15.57 -2.69
N PRO A 252 16.66 -16.16 -3.87
CA PRO A 252 17.38 -15.88 -5.10
C PRO A 252 17.33 -14.39 -5.44
N GLN A 253 18.40 -13.87 -6.04
CA GLN A 253 18.30 -12.59 -6.73
C GLN A 253 17.52 -12.80 -8.03
N GLY A 254 16.52 -11.96 -8.28
CA GLY A 254 15.91 -11.89 -9.60
C GLY A 254 16.99 -11.61 -10.65
N SER A 255 16.79 -12.12 -11.86
CA SER A 255 17.72 -11.89 -12.95
C SER A 255 17.76 -10.39 -13.24
N GLN A 256 18.75 -9.70 -12.68
CA GLN A 256 19.14 -8.40 -13.19
C GLN A 256 19.51 -8.63 -14.65
N LYS A 257 18.60 -8.30 -15.58
CA LYS A 257 19.07 -7.66 -16.79
C LYS A 257 19.83 -6.46 -16.27
N SER A 258 21.15 -6.57 -16.31
CA SER A 258 22.06 -5.47 -16.06
C SER A 258 21.64 -4.33 -16.97
N HIS A 259 20.74 -3.48 -16.50
CA HIS A 259 20.89 -2.07 -16.77
C HIS A 259 22.19 -1.72 -16.08
N ASN A 260 23.27 -1.85 -16.86
CA ASN A 260 24.45 -1.05 -16.66
C ASN A 260 23.91 0.37 -16.52
N LEU A 261 23.79 0.83 -15.27
CA LEU A 261 24.04 2.23 -14.97
C LEU A 261 25.54 2.40 -15.24
N THR A 262 25.88 2.42 -16.52
CA THR A 262 27.08 3.09 -16.99
C THR A 262 26.89 4.50 -16.49
N VAL A 263 27.62 4.84 -15.44
CA VAL A 263 27.95 6.22 -15.14
C VAL A 263 28.79 6.68 -16.33
N GLU A 264 28.14 6.99 -17.45
CA GLU A 264 28.69 7.89 -18.44
C GLU A 264 28.64 9.27 -17.80
N ASN A 265 29.71 9.57 -17.08
CA ASN A 265 30.23 10.92 -17.01
C ASN A 265 30.34 11.43 -18.45
N GLU A 266 29.49 12.37 -18.82
CA GLU A 266 29.78 13.59 -19.60
C GLU A 266 28.45 14.19 -20.07
N ILE A 267 27.89 15.07 -19.24
CA ILE A 267 26.99 16.12 -19.75
C ILE A 267 27.90 17.25 -20.23
N PRO A 268 27.88 17.64 -21.52
CA PRO A 268 28.43 18.93 -21.91
C PRO A 268 27.52 20.01 -21.32
N GLU A 269 28.02 20.77 -20.35
CA GLU A 269 27.38 21.99 -19.87
C GLU A 269 27.36 23.02 -21.01
N GLU A 270 26.27 23.07 -21.78
CA GLU A 270 25.89 24.32 -22.44
C GLU A 270 25.06 25.14 -21.45
N PRO A 271 25.48 26.38 -21.13
CA PRO A 271 24.72 27.23 -20.21
C PRO A 271 23.42 27.64 -20.89
N VAL A 272 22.30 27.07 -20.45
CA VAL A 272 20.96 27.54 -20.80
C VAL A 272 20.79 28.93 -20.21
N GLN A 273 20.93 29.96 -21.04
CA GLN A 273 20.58 31.33 -20.67
C GLN A 273 19.07 31.41 -20.46
N VAL A 274 18.66 31.40 -19.19
CA VAL A 274 17.28 31.71 -18.81
C VAL A 274 17.09 33.23 -18.99
N PRO A 275 16.19 33.68 -19.88
CA PRO A 275 15.99 35.11 -20.09
C PRO A 275 15.44 35.75 -18.82
N SER A 276 15.85 36.98 -18.55
CA SER A 276 15.41 37.68 -17.34
C SER A 276 13.90 37.93 -17.40
N VAL A 277 13.24 37.86 -16.24
CA VAL A 277 11.80 38.11 -16.11
C VAL A 277 11.38 39.46 -16.73
N GLN A 278 12.30 40.44 -16.75
CA GLN A 278 12.07 41.75 -17.35
C GLN A 278 12.01 41.72 -18.88
N GLU A 279 12.78 40.85 -19.54
CA GLU A 279 12.74 40.68 -21.00
C GLU A 279 11.45 39.99 -21.45
N VAL A 280 11.01 38.96 -20.71
CA VAL A 280 9.74 38.27 -20.98
C VAL A 280 8.54 39.20 -20.78
N LEU A 281 8.57 40.04 -19.75
CA LEU A 281 7.52 41.03 -19.52
C LEU A 281 7.52 42.13 -20.60
N ALA A 282 8.67 42.63 -21.02
CA ALA A 282 8.77 43.62 -22.08
C ALA A 282 8.19 43.11 -23.41
N GLN A 283 8.47 41.85 -23.77
CA GLN A 283 7.92 41.20 -24.96
C GLN A 283 6.39 41.06 -24.89
N LEU A 284 5.84 40.75 -23.72
CA LEU A 284 4.38 40.67 -23.53
C LEU A 284 3.70 42.03 -23.65
N TYR A 285 4.32 43.10 -23.17
CA TYR A 285 3.79 44.46 -23.30
C TYR A 285 3.81 44.98 -24.74
N THR A 286 4.87 44.69 -25.52
CA THR A 286 4.90 45.04 -26.94
C THR A 286 3.85 44.26 -27.72
N SER A 287 3.68 42.97 -27.43
CA SER A 287 2.72 42.09 -28.11
C SER A 287 1.26 42.54 -27.89
N ARG A 288 0.93 43.02 -26.67
CA ARG A 288 -0.40 43.55 -26.36
C ARG A 288 -0.67 44.94 -26.96
N ARG A 289 0.37 45.71 -27.28
CA ARG A 289 0.22 47.04 -27.89
C ARG A 289 -0.16 46.96 -29.37
N TYR A 290 0.30 45.92 -30.08
CA TYR A 290 -0.06 45.64 -31.48
C TYR A 290 -1.45 45.03 -31.67
N GLN A 291 -2.07 44.51 -30.61
CA GLN A 291 -3.45 43.98 -30.67
C GLN A 291 -4.52 45.03 -30.38
N ARG A 292 -4.14 46.30 -30.15
CA ARG A 292 -5.06 47.40 -29.84
C ARG A 292 -5.05 48.55 -30.86
N THR A 293 -4.45 48.31 -32.03
CA THR A 293 -4.56 49.15 -33.23
C THR A 293 -5.22 48.35 -34.32
#